data_AF-A0A925ZDH7-F1
#
_entry.id   AF-A0A925ZDH7-F1
#
_cell.length_a   1.000
_cell.length_b   1.000
_cell.length_c   1.000
_cell.angle_alpha   90.00
_cell.angle_beta   90.00
_cell.angle_gamma   90.00
#
_symmetry.space_group_name_H-M   'P 1'
#
loop_
_entity.id
_entity.type
_entity.pdbx_description
1 polymer ?
#
loop_
_entity_poly.entity_id
_entity_poly.type
_entity_poly.pdbx_seq_one_letter_code
_entity_poly.pdbx_strand_id
1 'polypeptide(L)'
;MFNIVSSISPKDDLNQGKSLYLAEVESILRIIKALEKKRPVFCPIDELFRGTNPIERISTSAEILRYLNKHKTISIVATHDRELVNILREEYLSCIFYASYLNCF
;
A
#
# COMPACT_ATOMS: atom_id res chain seq x y z
N MET A 1 18.47 1.61 13.29
CA MET A 1 18.06 0.37 12.60
C MET A 1 16.56 0.42 12.36
N PHE A 2 16.11 0.32 11.11
CA PHE A 2 14.68 0.27 10.75
C PHE A 2 14.10 -1.14 10.95
N ASN A 3 12.78 -1.21 11.18
CA ASN A 3 12.03 -2.45 11.00
C ASN A 3 11.41 -2.44 9.59
N ILE A 4 11.70 -3.44 8.77
CA ILE A 4 11.25 -3.48 7.38
C ILE A 4 10.06 -4.42 7.28
N VAL A 5 8.92 -3.92 6.84
CA VAL A 5 7.68 -4.70 6.67
C VAL A 5 7.02 -4.30 5.36
N SER A 6 6.92 -5.23 4.41
CA SER A 6 6.39 -4.94 3.08
C SER A 6 5.01 -5.54 2.85
N SER A 7 4.24 -4.88 1.99
CA SER A 7 3.03 -5.41 1.37
C SER A 7 3.23 -5.44 -0.14
N ILE A 8 3.99 -6.42 -0.62
CA ILE A 8 4.27 -6.63 -2.05
C ILE A 8 3.90 -8.08 -2.37
N SER A 9 3.06 -8.26 -3.39
CA SER A 9 2.56 -9.57 -3.86
C SER A 9 2.26 -10.54 -2.70
N PRO A 10 1.20 -10.31 -1.90
CA PRO A 10 0.71 -11.32 -0.98
C PRO A 10 0.47 -12.61 -1.79
N LYS A 11 1.14 -13.71 -1.45
CA LYS A 11 0.98 -14.96 -2.20
C LYS A 11 -0.49 -15.39 -2.11
N ASP A 12 -1.12 -15.58 -3.27
CA ASP A 12 -2.37 -16.32 -3.35
C ASP A 12 -2.13 -17.72 -2.80
N ASP A 13 -2.78 -18.04 -1.69
CA ASP A 13 -2.80 -19.40 -1.16
C ASP A 13 -4.23 -19.94 -1.33
N LEU A 14 -4.55 -20.29 -2.59
CA LEU A 14 -5.84 -20.88 -2.95
C LEU A 14 -6.15 -22.14 -2.11
N ASN A 15 -5.11 -22.83 -1.65
CA ASN A 15 -5.21 -24.00 -0.78
C ASN A 15 -5.67 -23.64 0.65
N GLN A 16 -5.45 -22.41 1.12
CA GLN A 16 -5.94 -21.93 2.41
C GLN A 16 -7.33 -21.27 2.31
N GLY A 17 -7.90 -21.15 1.11
CA GLY A 17 -9.21 -20.52 0.90
C GLY A 17 -9.26 -19.03 1.25
N LYS A 18 -8.11 -18.36 1.38
CA LYS A 18 -8.07 -16.92 1.67
C LYS A 18 -8.25 -16.12 0.39
N SER A 19 -9.14 -15.13 0.43
CA SER A 19 -9.25 -14.16 -0.66
C SER A 19 -8.01 -13.24 -0.68
N LEU A 20 -7.66 -12.76 -1.87
CA LEU A 20 -6.60 -11.77 -2.06
C LEU A 20 -6.80 -10.54 -1.15
N TYR A 21 -8.06 -10.09 -1.01
CA TYR A 21 -8.41 -8.99 -0.13
C TYR A 21 -8.04 -9.26 1.33
N LEU A 22 -8.35 -10.45 1.86
CA LEU A 22 -8.01 -10.79 3.24
C LEU A 22 -6.49 -10.83 3.44
N ALA A 23 -5.75 -11.38 2.47
CA ALA A 23 -4.28 -11.41 2.53
C ALA A 23 -3.68 -9.99 2.55
N GLU A 24 -4.28 -9.04 1.81
CA GLU A 24 -3.88 -7.63 1.86
C GLU A 24 -4.20 -6.98 3.20
N VAL A 25 -5.41 -7.19 3.75
CA VAL A 25 -5.78 -6.68 5.09
C VAL A 25 -4.82 -7.22 6.16
N GLU A 26 -4.50 -8.52 6.13
CA GLU A 26 -3.51 -9.12 7.04
C GLU A 26 -2.12 -8.51 6.86
N SER A 27 -1.72 -8.20 5.62
CA SER A 27 -0.45 -7.53 5.32
C SER A 27 -0.37 -6.12 5.92
N ILE A 28 -1.43 -5.31 5.77
CA ILE A 28 -1.51 -3.98 6.37
C ILE A 28 -1.56 -4.04 7.90
N LEU A 29 -2.27 -5.02 8.47
CA LEU A 29 -2.28 -5.23 9.91
C LEU A 29 -0.87 -5.53 10.46
N ARG A 30 -0.03 -6.27 9.73
CA ARG A 30 1.38 -6.49 10.13
C ARG A 30 2.18 -5.19 10.15
N ILE A 31 1.95 -4.30 9.18
CA ILE A 31 2.59 -2.97 9.16
C ILE A 31 2.15 -2.15 10.37
N ILE A 32 0.84 -2.10 10.65
CA ILE A 32 0.31 -1.35 11.81
C ILE A 32 0.88 -1.88 13.13
N LYS A 33 0.87 -3.21 13.34
CA LYS A 33 1.48 -3.83 14.54
C LYS A 33 2.98 -3.57 14.66
N ALA A 34 3.68 -3.37 13.55
CA ALA A 34 5.09 -3.01 13.57
C ALA A 34 5.35 -1.59 14.12
N LEU A 35 4.36 -0.69 14.05
CA LEU A 35 4.44 0.68 14.56
C LEU A 35 4.40 0.76 16.09
N GLU A 36 3.83 -0.23 16.75
CA GLU A 36 3.77 -0.32 18.22
C GLU A 36 5.17 -0.47 18.84
N LYS A 37 6.15 -0.91 18.05
CA LYS A 37 7.54 -1.06 18.49
C LYS A 37 8.25 0.30 18.43
N LYS A 38 9.23 0.51 19.33
CA LYS A 38 10.02 1.77 19.40
C LYS A 38 10.91 2.06 18.16
N ARG A 39 10.91 1.21 17.13
CA ARG A 39 11.79 1.35 15.96
C ARG A 39 11.01 1.92 14.77
N PRO A 40 11.59 2.85 14.00
CA PRO A 40 10.93 3.36 12.80
C PRO A 40 10.69 2.24 11.79
N VAL A 41 9.56 2.29 11.08
CA VAL A 41 9.17 1.27 10.11
C VAL A 41 9.41 1.77 8.69
N PHE A 42 10.06 0.96 7.86
CA PHE A 42 10.09 1.16 6.41
C PHE A 42 9.11 0.18 5.77
N CYS A 43 8.12 0.70 5.06
CA CYS A 43 7.04 -0.10 4.47
C CYS A 43 6.79 0.23 3.00
N PRO A 44 7.40 -0.53 2.08
CA PRO A 44 6.99 -0.51 0.69
C PRO A 44 5.69 -1.30 0.51
N ILE A 45 4.75 -0.71 -0.22
CA ILE A 45 3.40 -1.19 -0.47
C ILE A 45 3.17 -1.17 -1.98
N ASP A 46 2.76 -2.30 -2.54
CA ASP A 46 2.41 -2.46 -3.96
C ASP A 46 0.92 -2.73 -4.09
N GLU A 47 0.18 -1.67 -4.44
CA GLU A 47 -1.28 -1.56 -4.49
C GLU A 47 -1.98 -1.91 -3.16
N LEU A 48 -2.98 -1.10 -2.80
CA LEU A 48 -3.80 -1.31 -1.61
C LEU A 48 -5.18 -1.82 -2.00
N PHE A 49 -5.65 -2.87 -1.34
CA PHE A 49 -7.03 -3.37 -1.39
C PHE A 49 -7.53 -3.69 -2.82
N ARG A 50 -6.69 -4.37 -3.61
CA ARG A 50 -7.04 -4.89 -4.93
C ARG A 50 -8.25 -5.83 -4.85
N GLY A 51 -9.12 -5.79 -5.86
CA GLY A 51 -10.29 -6.67 -5.94
C GLY A 51 -11.49 -6.25 -5.07
N THR A 52 -11.48 -5.04 -4.50
CA THR A 52 -12.64 -4.44 -3.81
C THR A 52 -13.33 -3.37 -4.64
N ASN A 53 -14.44 -2.82 -4.12
CA ASN A 53 -15.10 -1.68 -4.73
C ASN A 53 -14.11 -0.48 -4.82
N PRO A 54 -13.97 0.18 -5.98
CA PRO A 54 -13.07 1.33 -6.14
C PRO A 54 -13.25 2.44 -5.10
N ILE A 55 -14.48 2.77 -4.72
CA ILE A 55 -14.78 3.83 -3.74
C ILE A 55 -14.22 3.46 -2.36
N GLU A 56 -14.45 2.22 -1.94
CA GLU A 56 -13.93 1.69 -0.66
C GLU A 56 -12.41 1.60 -0.67
N ARG A 57 -11.84 1.13 -1.80
CA ARG A 57 -10.39 1.04 -1.98
C ARG A 57 -9.72 2.39 -1.78
N ILE A 58 -10.17 3.42 -2.51
CA ILE A 58 -9.56 4.75 -2.49
C ILE A 58 -9.69 5.38 -1.10
N SER A 59 -10.89 5.36 -0.51
CA SER A 59 -11.13 5.94 0.81
C SER A 59 -10.34 5.24 1.92
N THR A 60 -10.33 3.91 1.93
CA THR A 60 -9.57 3.12 2.93
C THR A 60 -8.08 3.29 2.75
N SER A 61 -7.58 3.30 1.51
CA SER A 61 -6.16 3.52 1.22
C SER A 61 -5.70 4.90 1.70
N ALA A 62 -6.49 5.95 1.43
CA ALA A 62 -6.18 7.30 1.89
C ALA A 62 -6.05 7.36 3.42
N GLU A 63 -7.00 6.76 4.15
CA GLU A 63 -6.98 6.79 5.61
C GLU A 63 -5.82 5.98 6.21
N ILE A 64 -5.52 4.81 5.63
CA ILE A 64 -4.35 4.02 6.04
C ILE A 64 -3.06 4.80 5.83
N LEU A 65 -2.88 5.44 4.67
CA LEU A 65 -1.66 6.20 4.37
C LEU A 65 -1.53 7.43 5.27
N ARG A 66 -2.62 8.16 5.53
CA ARG A 66 -2.68 9.23 6.54
C ARG A 66 -2.26 8.74 7.92
N TYR A 67 -2.76 7.58 8.32
CA TYR A 67 -2.41 6.96 9.59
C TYR A 67 -0.92 6.64 9.63
N LEU A 68 -0.35 6.02 8.59
CA LEU A 68 1.09 5.74 8.52
C LEU A 68 1.94 7.02 8.61
N ASN A 69 1.54 8.07 7.90
CA ASN A 69 2.25 9.36 7.86
C ASN A 69 2.30 10.06 9.22
N LYS A 70 1.30 9.83 10.09
CA LYS A 70 1.27 10.35 11.48
C LYS A 70 2.19 9.59 12.44
N HIS A 71 2.80 8.48 12.01
CA HIS A 71 3.65 7.63 12.83
C HIS A 71 5.11 7.67 12.34
N LYS A 72 6.02 7.03 13.08
CA LYS A 72 7.44 6.91 12.72
C LYS A 72 7.64 5.92 11.56
N THR A 73 7.18 6.30 10.37
CA THR A 73 7.23 5.47 9.16
C THR A 73 7.89 6.17 8.00
N ILE A 74 8.45 5.36 7.11
CA ILE A 74 8.74 5.75 5.73
C ILE A 74 7.94 4.78 4.87
N SER A 75 6.90 5.28 4.20
CA SER A 75 6.06 4.48 3.31
C SER A 75 6.33 4.85 1.85
N ILE A 76 6.42 3.83 1.00
CA ILE A 76 6.48 3.98 -0.47
C ILE A 76 5.34 3.17 -1.03
N VAL A 77 4.50 3.79 -1.84
CA VAL A 77 3.28 3.16 -2.37
C VAL A 77 3.33 3.19 -3.88
N ALA A 78 3.24 2.02 -4.51
CA ALA A 78 2.93 1.91 -5.93
C ALA A 78 1.41 1.81 -6.09
N THR A 79 0.84 2.65 -6.97
CA THR A 79 -0.58 2.58 -7.28
C THR A 79 -0.91 3.10 -8.67
N HIS A 80 -1.94 2.52 -9.31
CA HIS A 80 -2.57 3.03 -10.51
C HIS A 80 -3.73 4.02 -10.23
N ASP A 81 -4.18 4.14 -8.97
CA ASP A 81 -5.31 5.01 -8.60
C ASP A 81 -4.90 6.50 -8.54
N ARG A 82 -5.12 7.23 -9.64
CA ARG A 82 -4.83 8.68 -9.72
C ARG A 82 -5.61 9.53 -8.72
N GLU A 83 -6.81 9.09 -8.35
CA GLU A 83 -7.64 9.77 -7.37
C GLU A 83 -7.00 9.75 -5.98
N LEU A 84 -6.42 8.61 -5.58
CA LEU A 84 -5.68 8.48 -4.33
C LEU A 84 -4.48 9.45 -4.29
N VAL A 85 -3.75 9.57 -5.40
CA VAL A 85 -2.64 10.53 -5.55
C VAL A 85 -3.12 11.97 -5.37
N ASN A 86 -4.29 12.31 -5.91
CA ASN A 86 -4.86 13.65 -5.76
C ASN A 86 -5.30 13.93 -4.31
N ILE A 87 -5.91 12.95 -3.63
CA ILE A 87 -6.35 13.07 -2.23
C ILE A 87 -5.16 13.30 -1.28
N LEU A 88 -4.00 12.70 -1.58
CA LEU A 88 -2.82 12.72 -0.71
C LEU A 88 -1.74 13.70 -1.16
N ARG A 89 -2.04 14.61 -2.09
CA ARG A 89 -1.04 15.49 -2.74
C ARG A 89 -0.21 16.34 -1.77
N GLU A 90 -0.82 16.81 -0.68
CA GLU A 90 -0.15 17.63 0.34
C GLU A 90 0.57 16.81 1.41
N GLU A 91 0.38 15.49 1.40
CA GLU A 91 0.85 14.57 2.43
C GLU A 91 1.98 13.65 1.93
N TYR A 92 2.03 13.40 0.63
CA TYR A 92 2.96 12.49 -0.03
C TYR A 92 3.63 13.14 -1.25
N LEU A 93 4.92 12.89 -1.41
CA LEU A 93 5.60 13.13 -2.67
C LEU A 93 5.14 12.08 -3.69
N SER A 94 4.59 12.52 -4.82
CA SER A 94 4.10 11.64 -5.88
C SER A 94 4.95 11.73 -7.15
N CYS A 95 5.17 10.58 -7.79
CA CYS A 95 5.84 10.45 -9.08
C CYS A 95 4.92 9.70 -10.04
N ILE A 96 4.66 10.26 -11.22
CA ILE A 96 3.83 9.61 -12.25
C ILE A 96 4.76 8.96 -13.27
N PHE A 97 4.64 7.64 -13.42
CA PHE A 97 5.36 6.87 -14.42
C PHE A 97 4.47 6.62 -15.64
N TYR A 98 4.95 7.02 -16.81
CA TYR A 98 4.30 6.73 -18.09
C TYR A 98 5.06 5.60 -18.78
N ALA A 99 4.46 4.42 -18.85
CA ALA A 99 4.96 3.36 -19.73
C ALA A 99 4.64 3.75 -21.18
N SER A 100 5.66 4.13 -21.94
CA SER A 100 5.53 4.36 -23.39
C SER A 100 5.77 3.02 -24.08
N TYR A 101 4.73 2.43 -24.68
CA TYR A 101 4.91 1.30 -25.60
C TYR A 101 5.50 1.81 -26.92
N LEU A 102 6.79 2.16 -26.92
CA LEU A 102 7.54 2.35 -28.16
C LEU A 102 8.17 1.01 -28.53
N ASN A 103 7.53 0.34 -29.50
CA ASN A 103 7.96 -0.84 -30.24
C ASN A 103 7.93 -2.19 -29.52
N CYS A 104 6.75 -2.80 -29.45
CA CYS A 104 6.63 -4.22 -29.80
C CYS A 104 6.21 -4.30 -31.27
N PHE A 105 7.20 -4.46 -32.16
CA PHE A 105 7.01 -5.17 -33.44
C PHE A 105 7.36 -6.63 -33.21
#